data_AF-A0A1A2ZMA0-F1
#
_entry.id   AF-A0A1A2ZMA0-F1
#
_cell.length_a   1.000
_cell.length_b   1.000
_cell.length_c   1.000
_cell.angle_alpha   90.00
_cell.angle_beta   90.00
_cell.angle_gamma   90.00
#
_symmetry.space_group_name_H-M   'P 1'
#
loop_
_entity.id
_entity.type
_entity.pdbx_description
1 polymer ?
#
loop_
_entity_poly.entity_id
_entity_poly.type
_entity_poly.pdbx_seq_one_letter_code
_entity_poly.pdbx_strand_id
1 'polypeptide(L)'
;MVSWPALGTRVTVRYRRPAGSVPPLTDAVGHLLAVDPLVRVRTKTGAEVQFPAADVVALRALTDAPVRTSDIRALEHAAATARPGAERVWLDGWLLRAGHGAAPAANSAVPLDVSARWTAIPEIVAWYELRGLAPRLAIPERLLSLPPGVTAELTEQVLVRDLAGVTPGQPDRGTWRATVTDAPDGTRWLGLSAPLREGVLAWGASRGATRAYVELADGDTDTIGLAESLGFRPHHRRRYIRARRADTV
;
A
#
# COMPACT_ATOMS: atom_id res chain seq x y z
N MET A 1 -9.25 -34.73 -4.32
CA MET A 1 -9.76 -33.74 -3.36
C MET A 1 -8.87 -32.51 -3.47
N VAL A 2 -9.43 -31.32 -3.70
CA VAL A 2 -8.65 -30.09 -3.88
C VAL A 2 -8.10 -29.66 -2.53
N SER A 3 -6.80 -29.36 -2.44
CA SER A 3 -6.20 -28.79 -1.22
C SER A 3 -6.54 -27.30 -1.15
N TRP A 4 -7.27 -26.89 -0.11
CA TRP A 4 -7.71 -25.51 0.06
C TRP A 4 -6.63 -24.68 0.77
N PRO A 5 -6.29 -23.47 0.27
CA PRO A 5 -5.44 -22.54 1.00
C PRO A 5 -6.19 -21.96 2.21
N ALA A 6 -5.46 -21.26 3.08
CA ALA A 6 -6.06 -20.58 4.23
C ALA A 6 -7.14 -19.58 3.78
N LEU A 7 -8.18 -19.42 4.60
CA LEU A 7 -9.20 -18.38 4.38
C LEU A 7 -8.52 -17.00 4.33
N GLY A 8 -9.05 -16.12 3.48
CA GLY A 8 -8.45 -14.84 3.13
C GLY A 8 -7.44 -14.93 1.98
N THR A 9 -6.97 -16.12 1.58
CA THR A 9 -6.05 -16.25 0.44
C THR A 9 -6.75 -15.87 -0.85
N ARG A 10 -6.06 -15.09 -1.70
CA ARG A 10 -6.54 -14.78 -3.05
C ARG A 10 -6.42 -16.01 -3.93
N VAL A 11 -7.51 -16.41 -4.56
CA VAL A 11 -7.61 -17.63 -5.36
C VAL A 11 -8.25 -17.33 -6.72
N THR A 12 -7.90 -18.16 -7.71
CA THR A 12 -8.73 -18.38 -8.89
C THR A 12 -9.30 -19.79 -8.81
N VAL A 13 -10.62 -19.89 -8.92
CA VAL A 13 -11.35 -21.16 -8.84
C VAL A 13 -12.17 -21.34 -10.10
N ARG A 14 -11.88 -22.41 -10.84
CA ARG A 14 -12.70 -22.84 -11.98
C ARG A 14 -13.68 -23.88 -11.48
N TYR A 15 -14.97 -23.67 -11.70
CA TYR A 15 -16.03 -24.55 -11.20
C TYR A 15 -17.10 -24.82 -12.26
N ARG A 16 -17.82 -25.94 -12.08
CA ARG A 16 -18.96 -26.34 -12.91
C ARG A 16 -20.17 -25.49 -12.58
N ARG A 17 -20.84 -25.01 -13.62
CA ARG A 17 -22.15 -24.36 -13.51
C ARG A 17 -23.26 -25.43 -13.49
N PRO A 18 -24.50 -25.09 -13.07
CA PRO A 18 -25.63 -26.00 -13.13
C PRO A 18 -25.78 -26.63 -14.52
N ALA A 19 -26.21 -27.90 -14.55
CA ALA A 19 -26.40 -28.66 -15.80
C ALA A 19 -27.27 -27.86 -16.80
N GLY A 20 -26.82 -27.79 -18.05
CA GLY A 20 -27.47 -26.98 -19.09
C GLY A 20 -26.93 -25.55 -19.25
N SER A 21 -26.01 -25.11 -18.39
CA SER A 21 -25.35 -23.81 -18.55
C SER A 21 -24.42 -23.76 -19.76
N VAL A 22 -24.46 -22.65 -20.51
CA VAL A 22 -23.49 -22.34 -21.58
C VAL A 22 -22.78 -21.02 -21.23
N PRO A 23 -21.45 -21.01 -21.02
CA PRO A 23 -20.55 -22.16 -20.94
C PRO A 23 -20.79 -23.03 -19.68
N PRO A 24 -20.41 -24.33 -19.70
CA PRO A 24 -20.62 -25.25 -18.57
C PRO A 24 -19.66 -25.03 -17.39
N LEU A 25 -18.58 -24.29 -17.62
CA LEU A 25 -17.57 -23.93 -16.62
C LEU A 25 -17.49 -22.40 -16.53
N THR A 26 -17.14 -21.91 -15.35
CA THR A 26 -16.82 -20.50 -15.14
C THR A 26 -15.73 -20.35 -14.08
N ASP A 27 -15.15 -19.15 -14.00
CA ASP A 27 -14.02 -18.84 -13.14
C ASP A 27 -14.43 -17.77 -12.11
N ALA A 28 -14.11 -17.99 -10.84
CA ALA A 28 -14.21 -17.01 -9.76
C ALA A 28 -12.80 -16.58 -9.33
N VAL A 29 -12.53 -15.27 -9.33
CA VAL A 29 -11.25 -14.71 -8.89
C VAL A 29 -11.50 -13.76 -7.73
N GLY A 30 -10.90 -14.03 -6.57
CA GLY A 30 -11.19 -13.29 -5.35
C GLY A 30 -10.54 -13.87 -4.11
N HIS A 31 -10.98 -13.45 -2.92
CA HIS A 31 -10.50 -14.00 -1.65
C HIS A 31 -11.41 -15.14 -1.19
N LEU A 32 -10.81 -16.24 -0.75
CA LEU A 32 -11.51 -17.40 -0.22
C LEU A 32 -12.08 -17.07 1.18
N LEU A 33 -13.41 -17.07 1.32
CA LEU A 33 -14.08 -16.73 2.57
C LEU A 33 -14.51 -17.95 3.38
N ALA A 34 -14.91 -19.02 2.69
CA ALA A 34 -15.34 -20.27 3.30
C ALA A 34 -15.13 -21.42 2.30
N VAL A 35 -15.03 -22.64 2.82
CA VAL A 35 -14.92 -23.88 2.02
C VAL A 35 -16.05 -24.87 2.30
N ASP A 36 -16.69 -24.76 3.48
CA ASP A 36 -17.79 -25.62 3.94
C ASP A 36 -18.91 -24.73 4.52
N PRO A 37 -20.21 -25.03 4.26
CA PRO A 37 -20.74 -26.11 3.42
C PRO A 37 -20.63 -25.82 1.91
N LEU A 38 -20.43 -24.54 1.56
CA LEU A 38 -20.19 -24.08 0.20
C LEU A 38 -18.90 -23.27 0.16
N VAL A 39 -18.21 -23.37 -0.97
CA VAL A 39 -17.07 -22.52 -1.23
C VAL A 39 -17.59 -21.11 -1.50
N ARG A 40 -17.08 -20.12 -0.77
CA ARG A 40 -17.41 -18.71 -0.94
C ARG A 40 -16.17 -17.94 -1.36
N VAL A 41 -16.25 -17.25 -2.50
CA VAL A 41 -15.18 -16.39 -3.01
C VAL A 41 -15.70 -14.97 -3.17
N ARG A 42 -15.09 -14.01 -2.47
CA ARG A 42 -15.39 -12.58 -2.66
C ARG A 42 -14.54 -12.02 -3.78
N THR A 43 -15.17 -11.67 -4.88
CA THR A 43 -14.51 -11.09 -6.04
C THR A 43 -14.05 -9.65 -5.76
N LYS A 44 -13.23 -9.09 -6.67
CA LYS A 44 -12.74 -7.70 -6.54
C LYS A 44 -13.86 -6.64 -6.46
N THR A 45 -15.06 -6.94 -6.96
CA THR A 45 -16.20 -6.02 -6.93
C THR A 45 -16.99 -6.10 -5.63
N GLY A 46 -16.56 -6.93 -4.67
CA GLY A 46 -17.28 -7.21 -3.44
C GLY A 46 -18.37 -8.29 -3.58
N ALA A 47 -18.72 -8.69 -4.81
CA ALA A 47 -19.69 -9.76 -5.04
C ALA A 47 -19.16 -11.11 -4.52
N GLU A 48 -19.99 -11.84 -3.80
CA GLU A 48 -19.68 -13.19 -3.31
C GLU A 48 -20.23 -14.25 -4.27
N VAL A 49 -19.32 -15.07 -4.77
CA VAL A 49 -19.65 -16.21 -5.63
C VAL A 49 -19.64 -17.47 -4.76
N GLN A 50 -20.68 -18.28 -4.88
CA GLN A 50 -20.86 -19.50 -4.10
C GLN A 50 -21.02 -20.72 -5.02
N PHE A 51 -20.35 -21.82 -4.68
CA PHE A 51 -20.48 -23.10 -5.40
C PHE A 51 -20.11 -24.29 -4.50
N PRO A 52 -20.62 -25.49 -4.79
CA PRO A 52 -20.22 -26.71 -4.09
C PRO A 52 -18.73 -27.01 -4.28
N ALA A 53 -18.06 -27.49 -3.24
CA ALA A 53 -16.66 -27.92 -3.33
C ALA A 53 -16.46 -29.05 -4.36
N ALA A 54 -17.48 -29.89 -4.57
CA ALA A 54 -17.49 -30.96 -5.56
C ALA A 54 -17.49 -30.45 -7.02
N ASP A 55 -17.95 -29.22 -7.25
CA ASP A 55 -18.01 -28.62 -8.58
C ASP A 55 -16.70 -27.94 -8.99
N VAL A 56 -15.73 -27.85 -8.08
CA VAL A 56 -14.41 -27.27 -8.35
C VAL A 56 -13.63 -28.20 -9.26
N VAL A 57 -13.17 -27.65 -10.39
CA VAL A 57 -12.38 -28.36 -11.40
C VAL A 57 -10.92 -27.96 -11.33
N ALA A 58 -10.64 -26.69 -11.01
CA ALA A 58 -9.27 -26.22 -10.78
C ALA A 58 -9.25 -25.13 -9.70
N LEU A 59 -8.22 -25.15 -8.88
CA LEU A 59 -7.95 -24.14 -7.87
C LEU A 59 -6.49 -23.74 -7.96
N ARG A 60 -6.22 -22.44 -7.95
CA ARG A 60 -4.88 -21.90 -7.82
C ARG A 60 -4.88 -20.75 -6.82
N ALA A 61 -4.02 -20.85 -5.81
CA ALA A 61 -3.66 -19.70 -4.99
C ALA A 61 -2.93 -18.68 -5.87
N LEU A 62 -3.45 -17.46 -5.89
CA LEU A 62 -2.83 -16.34 -6.55
C LEU A 62 -1.93 -15.64 -5.56
N THR A 63 -0.79 -15.16 -6.03
CA THR A 63 -0.05 -14.10 -5.35
C THR A 63 -0.96 -12.86 -5.27
N ASP A 64 -0.61 -11.94 -4.38
CA ASP A 64 -1.29 -10.65 -4.30
C ASP A 64 -1.38 -9.99 -5.68
N ALA A 65 -2.45 -9.21 -5.88
CA ALA A 65 -2.66 -8.52 -7.14
C ALA A 65 -1.42 -7.68 -7.48
N PRO A 66 -0.96 -7.68 -8.74
CA PRO A 66 0.13 -6.80 -9.14
C PRO A 66 -0.21 -5.37 -8.74
N VAL A 67 0.63 -4.77 -7.89
CA VAL A 67 0.45 -3.40 -7.44
C VAL A 67 0.66 -2.46 -8.63
N ARG A 68 -0.37 -1.71 -9.01
CA ARG A 68 -0.31 -0.78 -10.14
C ARG A 68 0.35 0.53 -9.73
N THR A 69 0.91 1.26 -10.69
CA THR A 69 1.46 2.60 -10.44
C THR A 69 0.43 3.57 -9.88
N SER A 70 -0.84 3.44 -10.28
CA SER A 70 -1.97 4.18 -9.69
C SER A 70 -2.15 3.87 -8.20
N ASP A 71 -2.04 2.60 -7.81
CA ASP A 71 -2.23 2.17 -6.42
C ASP A 71 -1.09 2.70 -5.54
N ILE A 72 0.14 2.71 -6.08
CA ILE A 72 1.30 3.33 -5.42
C ILE A 72 1.05 4.83 -5.21
N ARG A 73 0.64 5.56 -6.25
CA ARG A 73 0.37 7.00 -6.16
C ARG A 73 -0.73 7.30 -5.14
N ALA A 74 -1.83 6.55 -5.17
CA ALA A 74 -2.94 6.74 -4.24
C ALA A 74 -2.49 6.58 -2.78
N LEU A 75 -1.72 5.53 -2.48
CA LEU A 75 -1.17 5.30 -1.15
C LEU A 75 -0.16 6.39 -0.74
N GLU A 76 0.74 6.78 -1.64
CA GLU A 76 1.73 7.83 -1.36
C GLU A 76 1.09 9.21 -1.13
N HIS A 77 -0.05 9.51 -1.79
CA HIS A 77 -0.88 10.67 -1.46
C HIS A 77 -1.45 10.61 -0.04
N ALA A 78 -2.01 9.46 0.35
CA ALA A 78 -2.53 9.25 1.70
C ALA A 78 -1.42 9.36 2.76
N ALA A 79 -0.25 8.80 2.47
CA ALA A 79 0.94 8.86 3.32
C ALA A 79 1.51 10.28 3.43
N ALA A 80 1.52 11.04 2.34
CA ALA A 80 1.96 12.43 2.34
C ALA A 80 0.98 13.35 3.09
N THR A 81 -0.31 13.03 3.06
CA THR A 81 -1.35 13.74 3.82
C THR A 81 -1.23 13.48 5.32
N ALA A 82 -0.88 12.25 5.72
CA ALA A 82 -0.70 11.89 7.12
C ALA A 82 0.50 12.59 7.78
N ARG A 83 1.49 13.01 6.98
CA ARG A 83 2.66 13.76 7.44
C ARG A 83 2.85 14.99 6.56
N PRO A 84 2.05 16.05 6.80
CA PRO A 84 1.91 17.10 5.81
C PRO A 84 3.15 17.99 5.63
N GLY A 85 4.09 17.98 6.58
CA GLY A 85 5.10 19.02 6.70
C GLY A 85 4.51 20.30 7.32
N ALA A 86 5.35 21.29 7.57
CA ALA A 86 4.93 22.64 7.96
C ALA A 86 4.62 23.50 6.72
N GLU A 87 5.38 23.32 5.65
CA GLU A 87 5.14 23.90 4.33
C GLU A 87 4.98 22.80 3.28
N ARG A 88 4.14 23.06 2.29
CA ARG A 88 3.85 22.17 1.17
C ARG A 88 3.60 22.95 -0.11
N VAL A 89 4.16 22.49 -1.21
CA VAL A 89 3.93 23.07 -2.54
C VAL A 89 3.87 21.97 -3.60
N TRP A 90 3.01 22.16 -4.60
CA TRP A 90 3.02 21.36 -5.81
C TRP A 90 3.92 22.02 -6.85
N LEU A 91 4.81 21.23 -7.45
CA LEU A 91 5.74 21.68 -8.50
C LEU A 91 5.85 20.58 -9.55
N ASP A 92 5.34 20.83 -10.76
CA ASP A 92 5.39 19.91 -11.92
C ASP A 92 5.08 18.45 -11.59
N GLY A 93 4.02 18.21 -10.83
CA GLY A 93 3.57 16.88 -10.43
C GLY A 93 4.27 16.27 -9.22
N TRP A 94 5.22 16.99 -8.62
CA TRP A 94 5.82 16.67 -7.34
C TRP A 94 5.10 17.39 -6.21
N LEU A 95 4.88 16.70 -5.10
CA LEU A 95 4.51 17.33 -3.83
C LEU A 95 5.77 17.48 -2.99
N LEU A 96 6.19 18.73 -2.79
CA LEU A 96 7.31 19.09 -1.93
C LEU A 96 6.78 19.35 -0.54
N ARG A 97 7.44 18.81 0.47
CA ARG A 97 7.09 18.99 1.89
C ARG A 97 8.33 19.38 2.68
N ALA A 98 8.18 20.36 3.57
CA ALA A 98 9.18 20.81 4.51
C ALA A 98 8.56 20.92 5.91
N GLY A 99 8.99 20.09 6.86
CA GLY A 99 8.61 20.12 8.26
C GLY A 99 9.80 20.41 9.18
N HIS A 100 9.54 21.02 10.34
CA HIS A 100 10.53 21.44 11.33
C HIS A 100 11.26 20.28 12.07
N GLY A 101 11.38 19.09 11.47
CA GLY A 101 12.06 17.92 12.05
C GLY A 101 12.92 17.18 11.04
N ALA A 102 13.74 16.21 11.46
CA ALA A 102 14.69 15.53 10.57
C ALA A 102 14.08 14.37 9.76
N ALA A 103 12.84 13.95 10.02
CA ALA A 103 12.27 12.74 9.44
C ALA A 103 12.07 12.90 7.91
N PRO A 104 12.72 12.05 7.07
CA PRO A 104 12.61 12.14 5.61
C PRO A 104 11.17 12.10 5.09
N ALA A 105 10.30 11.34 5.77
CA ALA A 105 8.89 11.18 5.41
C ALA A 105 8.05 12.47 5.51
N ALA A 106 8.53 13.50 6.20
CA ALA A 106 7.90 14.83 6.28
C ALA A 106 8.75 15.94 5.60
N ASN A 107 9.92 15.57 5.06
CA ASN A 107 10.92 16.45 4.47
C ASN A 107 11.50 15.85 3.18
N SER A 108 10.65 15.74 2.17
CA SER A 108 11.02 15.21 0.86
C SER A 108 10.00 15.59 -0.21
N ALA A 109 10.48 15.67 -1.45
CA ALA A 109 9.63 15.76 -2.63
C ALA A 109 9.22 14.36 -3.08
N VAL A 110 7.93 14.17 -3.37
CA VAL A 110 7.38 12.87 -3.80
C VAL A 110 6.67 13.06 -5.15
N PRO A 111 6.92 12.20 -6.16
CA PRO A 111 6.30 12.33 -7.48
C PRO A 111 4.89 11.76 -7.42
N LEU A 112 3.91 12.60 -7.04
CA LEU A 112 2.54 12.13 -6.76
C LEU A 112 1.60 12.23 -7.97
N ASP A 113 1.87 13.12 -8.93
CA ASP A 113 1.16 13.19 -10.20
C ASP A 113 1.90 12.48 -11.35
N VAL A 114 1.14 11.97 -12.32
CA VAL A 114 1.67 11.27 -13.51
C VAL A 114 2.61 12.15 -14.33
N SER A 115 2.45 13.47 -14.25
CA SER A 115 3.27 14.45 -14.95
C SER A 115 4.67 14.62 -14.35
N ALA A 116 4.96 14.08 -13.16
CA ALA A 116 6.25 14.24 -12.49
C ALA A 116 7.41 13.78 -13.39
N ARG A 117 8.36 14.69 -13.66
CA ARG A 117 9.58 14.43 -14.45
C ARG A 117 10.84 14.82 -13.69
N TRP A 118 11.97 14.25 -14.11
CA TRP A 118 13.31 14.61 -13.63
C TRP A 118 13.73 16.05 -14.02
N THR A 119 13.10 16.64 -15.03
CA THR A 119 13.36 18.05 -15.41
C THR A 119 12.99 19.05 -14.32
N ALA A 120 12.14 18.67 -13.35
CA ALA A 120 11.75 19.51 -12.22
C ALA A 120 12.83 19.57 -11.10
N ILE A 121 13.81 18.66 -11.10
CA ILE A 121 14.76 18.53 -9.98
C ILE A 121 15.53 19.83 -9.66
N PRO A 122 16.02 20.63 -10.64
CA PRO A 122 16.72 21.87 -10.33
C PRO A 122 15.88 22.86 -9.49
N GLU A 123 14.59 23.00 -9.80
CA GLU A 123 13.69 23.87 -9.04
C GLU A 123 13.35 23.29 -7.66
N ILE A 124 13.18 21.97 -7.57
CA ILE A 124 12.99 21.28 -6.30
C ILE A 124 14.21 21.51 -5.39
N VAL A 125 15.42 21.37 -5.93
CA VAL A 125 16.67 21.62 -5.19
C VAL A 125 16.71 23.06 -4.68
N ALA A 126 16.42 24.05 -5.53
CA ALA A 126 16.39 25.45 -5.13
C ALA A 126 15.36 25.72 -4.02
N TRP A 127 14.18 25.08 -4.08
CA TRP A 127 13.12 25.24 -3.08
C TRP A 127 13.55 24.78 -1.67
N TYR A 128 14.28 23.67 -1.58
CA TYR A 128 14.83 23.17 -0.30
C TYR A 128 16.02 23.99 0.18
N GLU A 129 16.94 24.37 -0.72
CA GLU A 129 18.13 25.15 -0.37
C GLU A 129 17.77 26.54 0.18
N LEU A 130 16.74 27.20 -0.38
CA LEU A 130 16.20 28.46 0.13
C LEU A 130 15.73 28.37 1.59
N ARG A 131 15.42 27.16 2.06
CA ARG A 131 14.96 26.88 3.43
C ARG A 131 16.07 26.31 4.31
N GLY A 132 17.31 26.23 3.81
CA GLY A 132 18.42 25.59 4.52
C GLY A 132 18.23 24.09 4.73
N LEU A 133 17.39 23.44 3.91
CA LEU A 133 17.08 22.01 4.02
C LEU A 133 17.84 21.20 2.96
N ALA A 134 18.11 19.94 3.28
CA ALA A 134 18.66 19.01 2.30
C ALA A 134 17.58 18.66 1.25
N PRO A 135 17.84 18.85 -0.05
CA PRO A 135 16.91 18.47 -1.10
C PRO A 135 16.84 16.94 -1.23
N ARG A 136 15.82 16.35 -0.62
CA ARG A 136 15.57 14.90 -0.68
C ARG A 136 14.38 14.60 -1.58
N LEU A 137 14.54 13.60 -2.43
CA LEU A 137 13.46 13.04 -3.23
C LEU A 137 13.10 11.68 -2.63
N ALA A 138 11.83 11.44 -2.34
CA ALA A 138 11.34 10.11 -1.99
C ALA A 138 10.71 9.50 -3.24
N ILE A 139 11.36 8.49 -3.81
CA ILE A 139 10.99 7.87 -5.08
C ILE A 139 10.41 6.48 -4.80
N PRO A 140 9.08 6.32 -4.90
CA PRO A 140 8.45 5.01 -4.92
C PRO A 140 8.93 4.24 -6.15
N GLU A 141 9.39 3.01 -5.95
CA GLU A 141 9.82 2.13 -7.04
C GLU A 141 8.67 1.97 -8.04
N ARG A 142 9.01 2.03 -9.34
CA ARG A 142 8.09 1.98 -10.49
C ARG A 142 7.35 3.27 -10.83
N LEU A 143 7.42 4.34 -10.03
CA LEU A 143 6.88 5.65 -10.44
C LEU A 143 7.85 6.44 -11.31
N LEU A 144 9.13 6.42 -10.96
CA LEU A 144 10.22 6.97 -11.76
C LEU A 144 11.41 6.02 -11.71
N SER A 145 12.02 5.78 -12.87
CA SER A 145 13.28 5.05 -12.95
C SER A 145 14.40 5.93 -12.40
N LEU A 146 15.08 5.43 -11.37
CA LEU A 146 16.27 6.10 -10.83
C LEU A 146 17.39 6.08 -11.86
N PRO A 147 18.14 7.19 -12.03
CA PRO A 147 19.35 7.20 -12.83
C PRO A 147 20.35 6.15 -12.33
N PRO A 148 21.12 5.51 -13.23
CA PRO A 148 22.17 4.57 -12.84
C PRO A 148 23.19 5.22 -11.89
N GLY A 149 23.68 4.47 -10.90
CA GLY A 149 24.71 4.93 -9.97
C GLY A 149 24.22 5.81 -8.81
N VAL A 150 22.92 6.10 -8.72
CA VAL A 150 22.34 6.84 -7.59
C VAL A 150 22.22 5.91 -6.37
N THR A 151 22.88 6.29 -5.28
CA THR A 151 22.77 5.61 -3.98
C THR A 151 21.64 6.23 -3.15
N ALA A 152 20.76 5.38 -2.61
CA ALA A 152 19.73 5.82 -1.68
C ALA A 152 20.31 6.05 -0.28
N GLU A 153 19.95 7.16 0.35
CA GLU A 153 20.26 7.45 1.76
C GLU A 153 19.46 6.55 2.70
N LEU A 154 18.23 6.21 2.30
CA LEU A 154 17.31 5.34 3.02
C LEU A 154 16.43 4.64 2.02
N THR A 155 16.16 3.35 2.25
CA THR A 155 15.08 2.62 1.56
C THR A 155 14.06 2.20 2.60
N GLU A 156 12.79 2.45 2.30
CA GLU A 156 11.67 2.00 3.10
C GLU A 156 10.88 0.94 2.31
N GLN A 157 10.41 -0.10 3.00
CA GLN A 157 9.35 -0.97 2.50
C GLN A 157 8.00 -0.43 2.98
N VAL A 158 7.08 -0.30 2.05
CA VAL A 158 5.68 -0.01 2.35
C VAL A 158 4.91 -1.31 2.32
N LEU A 159 4.33 -1.69 3.44
CA LEU A 159 3.48 -2.86 3.55
C LEU A 159 2.03 -2.43 3.79
N VAL A 160 1.08 -3.21 3.27
CA VAL A 160 -0.35 -2.93 3.37
C VAL A 160 -1.13 -4.12 3.93
N ARG A 161 -2.25 -3.84 4.59
CA ARG A 161 -3.21 -4.85 5.06
C ARG A 161 -4.62 -4.42 4.69
N ASP A 162 -5.42 -5.34 4.17
CA ASP A 162 -6.86 -5.14 3.98
C ASP A 162 -7.60 -5.25 5.32
N LEU A 163 -8.54 -4.33 5.59
CA LEU A 163 -9.29 -4.27 6.84
C LEU A 163 -10.73 -4.78 6.73
N ALA A 164 -11.17 -5.31 5.57
CA ALA A 164 -12.55 -5.75 5.36
C ALA A 164 -13.01 -6.91 6.26
N GLY A 165 -12.06 -7.62 6.89
CA GLY A 165 -12.33 -8.67 7.88
C GLY A 165 -12.01 -8.29 9.33
N VAL A 166 -11.58 -7.05 9.58
CA VAL A 166 -11.24 -6.58 10.92
C VAL A 166 -12.50 -6.03 11.58
N THR A 167 -12.89 -6.62 12.72
CA THR A 167 -14.04 -6.13 13.50
C THR A 167 -13.74 -4.72 14.03
N PRO A 168 -14.58 -3.71 13.72
CA PRO A 168 -14.42 -2.37 14.28
C PRO A 168 -14.45 -2.37 15.81
N GLY A 169 -13.57 -1.58 16.42
CA GLY A 169 -13.42 -1.57 17.87
C GLY A 169 -12.74 -0.33 18.43
N GLN A 170 -12.52 -0.35 19.73
CA GLN A 170 -11.70 0.63 20.45
C GLN A 170 -10.22 0.22 20.39
N PRO A 171 -9.29 1.19 20.39
CA PRO A 171 -7.87 0.89 20.39
C PRO A 171 -7.44 0.30 21.74
N ASP A 172 -6.43 -0.57 21.70
CA ASP A 172 -5.83 -1.10 22.92
C ASP A 172 -5.26 0.03 23.80
N ARG A 173 -5.25 -0.18 25.12
CA ARG A 173 -4.57 0.73 26.05
C ARG A 173 -3.07 0.74 25.74
N GLY A 174 -2.48 1.93 25.66
CA GLY A 174 -1.04 2.12 25.45
C GLY A 174 -0.74 3.25 24.46
N THR A 175 0.55 3.51 24.26
CA THR A 175 1.03 4.53 23.32
C THR A 175 1.14 3.92 21.92
N TRP A 176 0.42 4.51 20.96
CA TRP A 176 0.48 4.18 19.54
C TRP A 176 0.34 5.46 18.72
N ARG A 177 0.77 5.43 17.45
CA ARG A 177 0.58 6.53 16.50
C ARG A 177 -0.07 6.00 15.25
N ALA A 178 -1.25 6.54 14.95
CA ALA A 178 -1.97 6.23 13.73
C ALA A 178 -2.69 7.46 13.20
N THR A 179 -2.85 7.52 11.89
CA THR A 179 -3.60 8.60 11.20
C THR A 179 -4.50 7.95 10.15
N VAL A 180 -5.75 8.40 10.07
CA VAL A 180 -6.66 7.99 8.99
C VAL A 180 -6.68 9.10 7.95
N THR A 181 -6.39 8.76 6.70
CA THR A 181 -6.36 9.69 5.57
C THR A 181 -7.09 9.12 4.37
N ASP A 182 -7.61 10.01 3.53
CA ASP A 182 -8.32 9.64 2.30
C ASP A 182 -7.36 9.78 1.10
N ALA A 183 -7.31 8.76 0.24
CA ALA A 183 -6.57 8.79 -1.01
C ALA A 183 -7.44 9.33 -2.17
N PRO A 184 -6.84 9.84 -3.26
CA PRO A 184 -7.57 10.36 -4.42
C PRO A 184 -8.49 9.33 -5.11
N ASP A 185 -8.21 8.03 -4.96
CA ASP A 185 -9.03 6.94 -5.51
C ASP A 185 -10.24 6.58 -4.62
N GLY A 186 -10.47 7.34 -3.54
CA GLY A 186 -11.53 7.11 -2.56
C GLY A 186 -11.18 6.09 -1.47
N THR A 187 -9.98 5.48 -1.52
CA THR A 187 -9.55 4.55 -0.47
C THR A 187 -9.26 5.31 0.81
N ARG A 188 -9.89 4.90 1.92
CA ARG A 188 -9.56 5.41 3.25
C ARG A 188 -8.50 4.54 3.91
N TRP A 189 -7.35 5.13 4.18
CA TRP A 189 -6.16 4.46 4.68
C TRP A 189 -5.93 4.74 6.17
N LEU A 190 -5.50 3.72 6.91
CA LEU A 190 -4.93 3.82 8.23
C LEU A 190 -3.39 3.74 8.14
N GLY A 191 -2.71 4.87 8.31
CA GLY A 191 -1.26 4.91 8.45
C GLY A 191 -0.82 4.63 9.88
N LEU A 192 0.08 3.68 10.07
CA LEU A 192 0.58 3.25 11.38
C LEU A 192 2.08 3.51 11.52
N SER A 193 2.51 3.81 12.74
CA SER A 193 3.94 3.81 13.10
C SER A 193 4.18 2.82 14.24
N ALA A 194 5.37 2.23 14.28
CA ALA A 194 5.74 1.29 15.33
C ALA A 194 5.61 1.93 16.74
N PRO A 195 5.23 1.14 17.76
CA PRO A 195 4.97 -0.31 17.72
C PRO A 195 3.61 -0.67 17.08
N LEU A 196 3.59 -1.75 16.27
CA LEU A 196 2.38 -2.26 15.61
C LEU A 196 1.52 -3.05 16.59
N ARG A 197 0.20 -2.79 16.62
CA ARG A 197 -0.75 -3.41 17.54
C ARG A 197 -2.07 -3.70 16.85
N GLU A 198 -2.68 -4.84 17.17
CA GLU A 198 -3.92 -5.30 16.54
C GLU A 198 -5.12 -4.40 16.87
N GLY A 199 -5.25 -3.91 18.12
CA GLY A 199 -6.35 -3.00 18.48
C GLY A 199 -6.36 -1.68 17.71
N VAL A 200 -5.22 -1.24 17.18
CA VAL A 200 -5.16 -0.02 16.35
C VAL A 200 -5.80 -0.26 14.97
N LEU A 201 -5.77 -1.49 14.45
CA LEU A 201 -6.46 -1.85 13.22
C LEU A 201 -7.98 -1.82 13.41
N ALA A 202 -8.47 -2.32 14.55
CA ALA A 202 -9.89 -2.25 14.92
C ALA A 202 -10.37 -0.80 15.07
N TRP A 203 -9.54 0.08 15.63
CA TRP A 203 -9.81 1.52 15.67
C TRP A 203 -9.83 2.16 14.28
N GLY A 204 -8.89 1.82 13.40
CA GLY A 204 -8.91 2.32 12.02
C GLY A 204 -10.17 1.89 11.27
N ALA A 205 -10.58 0.63 11.42
CA ALA A 205 -11.81 0.12 10.85
C ALA A 205 -13.05 0.86 11.40
N SER A 206 -13.10 1.20 12.69
CA SER A 206 -14.20 2.01 13.26
C SER A 206 -14.23 3.46 12.78
N ARG A 207 -13.11 3.96 12.23
CA ARG A 207 -13.02 5.24 11.51
C ARG A 207 -13.32 5.12 10.00
N GLY A 208 -13.70 3.95 9.54
CA GLY A 208 -14.02 3.66 8.14
C GLY A 208 -12.81 3.42 7.25
N ALA A 209 -11.61 3.21 7.83
CA ALA A 209 -10.46 2.79 7.03
C ALA A 209 -10.70 1.38 6.47
N THR A 210 -10.52 1.22 5.18
CA THR A 210 -10.68 -0.06 4.48
C THR A 210 -9.34 -0.77 4.30
N ARG A 211 -8.22 -0.04 4.43
CA ARG A 211 -6.86 -0.57 4.34
C ARG A 211 -5.95 0.12 5.35
N ALA A 212 -4.93 -0.59 5.80
CA ALA A 212 -3.85 -0.07 6.61
C ALA A 212 -2.52 -0.12 5.88
N TYR A 213 -1.60 0.77 6.22
CA TYR A 213 -0.22 0.73 5.74
C TYR A 213 0.78 1.04 6.85
N VAL A 214 2.00 0.52 6.67
CA VAL A 214 3.19 0.83 7.47
C VAL A 214 4.35 1.12 6.52
N GLU A 215 5.22 2.04 6.92
CA GLU A 215 6.47 2.35 6.23
C GLU A 215 7.62 2.02 7.19
N LEU A 216 8.42 1.04 6.82
CA LEU A 216 9.49 0.49 7.65
C LEU A 216 10.81 0.59 6.89
N ALA A 217 11.93 0.83 7.59
CA ALA A 217 13.23 0.77 6.96
C ALA A 217 13.48 -0.63 6.37
N ASP A 218 14.06 -0.72 5.17
CA ASP A 218 14.22 -2.00 4.44
C ASP A 218 15.07 -3.02 5.21
N GLY A 219 15.95 -2.56 6.11
CA GLY A 219 16.79 -3.39 6.97
C GLY A 219 16.18 -3.74 8.33
N ASP A 220 14.99 -3.24 8.68
CA ASP A 220 14.31 -3.55 9.95
C ASP A 220 13.52 -4.86 9.83
N THR A 221 14.26 -5.97 9.72
CA THR A 221 13.69 -7.31 9.47
C THR A 221 12.75 -7.76 10.58
N ASP A 222 13.01 -7.34 11.81
CA ASP A 222 12.19 -7.72 12.97
C ASP A 222 10.82 -7.05 12.92
N THR A 223 10.77 -5.74 12.66
CA THR A 223 9.49 -5.03 12.55
C THR A 223 8.73 -5.44 11.28
N ILE A 224 9.44 -5.76 10.20
CA ILE A 224 8.84 -6.32 8.98
C ILE A 224 8.20 -7.67 9.28
N GLY A 225 8.92 -8.59 9.93
CA GLY A 225 8.38 -9.90 10.32
C GLY A 225 7.16 -9.79 11.24
N LEU A 226 7.19 -8.85 12.20
CA LEU A 226 6.02 -8.53 13.03
C LEU A 226 4.84 -8.02 12.17
N ALA A 227 5.06 -7.09 11.25
CA ALA A 227 4.02 -6.60 10.34
C ALA A 227 3.42 -7.75 9.51
N GLU A 228 4.26 -8.63 8.97
CA GLU A 228 3.83 -9.79 8.18
C GLU A 228 2.98 -10.79 8.99
N SER A 229 3.37 -11.04 10.25
CA SER A 229 2.59 -11.85 11.19
C SER A 229 1.22 -11.23 11.51
N LEU A 230 1.16 -9.89 11.53
CA LEU A 230 -0.06 -9.12 11.62
C LEU A 230 -0.77 -9.00 10.26
N GLY A 231 -0.43 -9.79 9.25
CA GLY A 231 -1.14 -9.84 7.97
C GLY A 231 -0.84 -8.69 7.01
N PHE A 232 0.17 -7.86 7.27
CA PHE A 232 0.67 -6.91 6.28
C PHE A 232 1.43 -7.65 5.18
N ARG A 233 1.39 -7.11 3.96
CA ARG A 233 2.05 -7.66 2.79
C ARG A 233 2.83 -6.56 2.06
N PRO A 234 4.01 -6.85 1.48
CA PRO A 234 4.77 -5.87 0.71
C PRO A 234 3.94 -5.26 -0.43
N HIS A 235 3.94 -3.93 -0.54
CA HIS A 235 3.26 -3.20 -1.61
C HIS A 235 4.25 -2.63 -2.63
N HIS A 236 5.25 -1.90 -2.13
CA HIS A 236 6.32 -1.32 -2.91
C HIS A 236 7.44 -0.84 -1.98
N ARG A 237 8.58 -0.46 -2.54
CA ARG A 237 9.64 0.22 -1.80
C ARG A 237 9.71 1.68 -2.19
N ARG A 238 10.21 2.51 -1.30
CA ARG A 238 10.48 3.93 -1.52
C ARG A 238 11.92 4.24 -1.18
N ARG A 239 12.63 4.88 -2.10
CA ARG A 239 14.03 5.25 -1.92
C ARG A 239 14.15 6.74 -1.73
N TYR A 240 14.86 7.15 -0.69
CA TYR A 240 15.23 8.54 -0.46
C TYR A 240 16.59 8.78 -1.06
N ILE A 241 16.65 9.73 -1.99
CA ILE A 241 17.89 10.13 -2.63
C ILE A 241 18.11 11.62 -2.37
N ARG A 242 19.36 12.01 -2.21
CA ARG A 242 19.73 13.41 -2.14
C ARG A 242 19.94 13.93 -3.54
N ALA A 243 19.12 14.89 -3.94
CA ALA A 243 19.30 15.57 -5.20
C ALA A 243 20.42 16.60 -5.11
N ARG A 244 21.15 16.79 -6.19
CA ARG A 244 22.15 17.84 -6.37
C ARG A 244 21.85 18.58 -7.66
N ARG A 245 22.28 19.84 -7.75
CA ARG A 245 22.09 20.66 -8.97
C ARG A 245 22.69 20.05 -10.25
N ALA A 246 23.58 19.05 -10.12
CA ALA A 246 24.21 18.37 -11.25
C ALA A 246 23.50 17.07 -11.70
N ASP A 247 22.43 16.63 -11.04
CA ASP A 247 21.75 15.35 -11.34
C ASP A 247 20.84 15.42 -12.59
N THR A 248 21.20 16.27 -13.55
CA THR A 248 20.62 16.35 -14.89
C THR A 248 21.31 15.32 -15.78
N VAL A 249 20.61 14.23 -16.09
CA VAL A 249 20.88 13.40 -17.28
C VAL A 249 19.55 13.21 -18.01
#